data_AF-A0A226F5P6-F1
#
_entry.id   AF-A0A226F5P6-F1
#
_cell.length_a   1.000
_cell.length_b   1.000
_cell.length_c   1.000
_cell.angle_alpha   90.00
_cell.angle_beta   90.00
_cell.angle_gamma   90.00
#
_symmetry.space_group_name_H-M   'P 1'
#
loop_
_entity.id
_entity.type
_entity.pdbx_description
1 polymer ?
#
loop_
_entity_poly.entity_id
_entity_poly.type
_entity_poly.pdbx_seq_one_letter_code
_entity_poly.pdbx_strand_id
1 'polypeptide(L)'
;MQNILKENFSDLEKDFPYTIQGKDKEGRPLLLMDFGKWDINKAAQKGELDRVLRYFDRMMEEAEMEVAKMQSSGKNVTQWTWLVNQERTAHVNLPSARFYWYTANVLEQNHPAMASKLFLLNSPPVFNVVMKSVRPIMPSFSNDIFRMYGDESEWKNQVLDLVDASQLPPSYGGVKGLSKNNAKNNLLVGTFQKEDDGSWWWAKIFG
;
A
#
# COMPACT_ATOMS: atom_id res chain seq x y z
N MET A 1 -21.65 11.63 5.52
CA MET A 1 -20.19 11.49 5.56
C MET A 1 -19.53 12.28 6.70
N GLN A 2 -19.91 13.54 6.99
CA GLN A 2 -19.30 14.41 8.05
C GLN A 2 -19.10 13.88 9.50
N ASN A 3 -19.55 12.67 9.84
CA ASN A 3 -19.35 12.07 11.16
C ASN A 3 -18.42 10.84 11.17
N ILE A 4 -18.00 10.30 10.02
CA ILE A 4 -17.21 9.05 9.99
C ILE A 4 -15.84 9.21 10.67
N LEU A 5 -15.25 10.41 10.58
CA LEU A 5 -13.99 10.76 11.25
C LEU A 5 -14.09 10.82 12.78
N LYS A 6 -15.30 10.85 13.33
CA LYS A 6 -15.58 10.84 14.77
C LYS A 6 -15.98 9.46 15.28
N GLU A 7 -16.22 8.50 14.38
CA GLU A 7 -16.56 7.13 14.76
C GLU A 7 -15.34 6.41 15.32
N ASN A 8 -15.56 5.55 16.32
CA ASN A 8 -14.48 4.78 16.92
C ASN A 8 -14.25 3.48 16.13
N PHE A 9 -13.02 3.29 15.64
CA PHE A 9 -12.55 2.08 14.97
C PHE A 9 -11.24 1.53 15.57
N SER A 10 -10.92 1.86 16.82
CA SER A 10 -9.67 1.42 17.47
C SER A 10 -9.51 -0.11 17.51
N ASP A 11 -10.63 -0.84 17.49
CA ASP A 11 -10.70 -2.29 17.39
C ASP A 11 -10.21 -2.83 16.03
N LEU A 12 -10.38 -2.07 14.95
CA LEU A 12 -10.03 -2.47 13.58
C LEU A 12 -8.61 -2.03 13.17
N GLU A 13 -8.07 -0.99 13.78
CA GLU A 13 -6.76 -0.40 13.39
C GLU A 13 -5.61 -1.42 13.42
N LYS A 14 -5.69 -2.41 14.32
CA LYS A 14 -4.69 -3.48 14.43
C LYS A 14 -4.81 -4.53 13.31
N ASP A 15 -6.04 -4.91 12.98
CA ASP A 15 -6.33 -6.00 12.04
C ASP A 15 -6.38 -5.50 10.58
N PHE A 16 -6.65 -4.20 10.38
CA PHE A 16 -6.78 -3.54 9.08
C PHE A 16 -5.83 -2.34 8.98
N PRO A 17 -4.50 -2.55 9.01
CA PRO A 17 -3.55 -1.45 9.06
C PRO A 17 -3.50 -0.66 7.75
N TYR A 18 -3.51 0.67 7.90
CA TYR A 18 -3.14 1.65 6.87
C TYR A 18 -2.41 2.82 7.52
N THR A 19 -1.66 3.58 6.73
CA THR A 19 -0.99 4.81 7.20
C THR A 19 -1.03 5.88 6.12
N ILE A 20 -1.16 7.15 6.51
CA ILE A 20 -1.05 8.29 5.61
C ILE A 20 0.24 9.01 5.97
N GLN A 21 1.30 8.75 5.22
CA GLN A 21 2.62 9.26 5.57
C GLN A 21 3.57 9.36 4.39
N GLY A 22 4.44 10.36 4.43
CA GLY A 22 5.35 10.64 3.32
C GLY A 22 4.64 11.36 2.18
N LYS A 23 5.42 11.72 1.16
CA LYS A 23 4.93 12.46 0.00
C LYS A 23 5.59 11.92 -1.27
N ASP A 24 4.88 11.94 -2.38
CA ASP A 24 5.48 11.71 -3.68
C ASP A 24 6.36 12.91 -4.09
N LYS A 25 7.10 12.76 -5.20
CA LYS A 25 7.98 13.82 -5.71
C LYS A 25 7.23 15.09 -6.14
N GLU A 26 5.92 15.00 -6.39
CA GLU A 26 5.05 16.13 -6.69
C GLU A 26 4.42 16.75 -5.42
N GLY A 27 4.75 16.22 -4.24
CA GLY A 27 4.29 16.71 -2.95
C GLY A 27 2.95 16.16 -2.49
N ARG A 28 2.34 15.23 -3.23
CA ARG A 28 1.07 14.59 -2.87
C ARG A 28 1.26 13.64 -1.68
N PRO A 29 0.34 13.61 -0.70
CA PRO A 29 0.42 12.66 0.40
C PRO A 29 0.27 11.22 -0.09
N LEU A 30 0.97 10.30 0.60
CA LEU A 30 0.89 8.87 0.32
C LEU A 30 -0.07 8.19 1.29
N LEU A 31 -1.05 7.48 0.76
CA LEU A 31 -1.85 6.50 1.47
C LEU A 31 -1.20 5.13 1.27
N LEU A 32 -0.78 4.49 2.36
CA LEU A 32 -0.14 3.18 2.37
C LEU A 32 -1.08 2.19 3.05
N MET A 33 -1.47 1.13 2.36
CA MET A 33 -2.41 0.13 2.85
C MET A 33 -1.79 -1.26 2.79
N ASP A 34 -1.57 -1.89 3.94
CA ASP A 34 -1.04 -3.26 4.02
C ASP A 34 -2.18 -4.27 3.86
N PHE A 35 -2.77 -4.30 2.65
CA PHE A 35 -3.92 -5.15 2.33
C PHE A 35 -3.67 -6.64 2.57
N GLY A 36 -2.43 -7.10 2.50
CA GLY A 36 -2.08 -8.50 2.81
C GLY A 36 -2.45 -8.96 4.23
N LYS A 37 -2.61 -8.01 5.15
CA LYS A 37 -3.05 -8.25 6.55
C LYS A 37 -4.56 -8.15 6.74
N TRP A 38 -5.28 -7.59 5.77
CA TRP A 38 -6.73 -7.38 5.86
C TRP A 38 -7.46 -8.70 5.56
N ASP A 39 -7.85 -9.42 6.61
CA ASP A 39 -8.64 -10.65 6.47
C ASP A 39 -10.13 -10.33 6.27
N ILE A 40 -10.47 -9.92 5.05
CA ILE A 40 -11.85 -9.58 4.64
C ILE A 40 -12.79 -10.79 4.79
N ASN A 41 -12.27 -12.00 4.59
CA ASN A 41 -13.06 -13.22 4.66
C ASN A 41 -13.52 -13.49 6.09
N LYS A 42 -12.59 -13.39 7.04
CA LYS A 42 -12.89 -13.51 8.46
C LYS A 42 -13.83 -12.41 8.94
N ALA A 43 -13.62 -11.17 8.49
CA ALA A 43 -14.54 -10.07 8.81
C ALA A 43 -15.96 -10.37 8.32
N ALA A 44 -16.10 -10.87 7.09
CA ALA A 44 -17.41 -11.24 6.55
C ALA A 44 -18.05 -12.42 7.28
N GLN A 45 -17.28 -13.45 7.62
CA GLN A 45 -17.77 -14.61 8.39
C GLN A 45 -18.26 -14.21 9.79
N LYS A 46 -17.63 -13.20 10.40
CA LYS A 46 -18.04 -12.64 11.69
C LYS A 46 -19.18 -11.61 11.60
N GLY A 47 -19.61 -11.22 10.41
CA GLY A 47 -20.58 -10.15 10.21
C GLY A 47 -20.03 -8.74 10.43
N GLU A 48 -18.71 -8.57 10.45
CA GLU A 48 -18.02 -7.29 10.66
C GLU A 48 -17.75 -6.54 9.35
N LEU A 49 -18.09 -7.12 8.18
CA LEU A 49 -17.77 -6.54 6.87
C LEU A 49 -18.29 -5.12 6.72
N ASP A 50 -19.52 -4.81 7.12
CA ASP A 50 -20.06 -3.44 7.02
C ASP A 50 -19.27 -2.43 7.86
N ARG A 51 -18.73 -2.87 9.00
CA ARG A 51 -17.87 -2.04 9.85
C ARG A 51 -16.51 -1.80 9.18
N VAL A 52 -15.96 -2.81 8.50
CA VAL A 52 -14.73 -2.69 7.69
C VAL A 52 -14.95 -1.77 6.49
N LEU A 53 -16.10 -1.82 5.82
CA LEU A 53 -16.42 -0.90 4.71
C LEU A 53 -16.51 0.55 5.19
N ARG A 54 -17.12 0.81 6.35
CA ARG A 54 -17.11 2.15 6.96
C ARG A 54 -15.71 2.61 7.38
N TYR A 55 -14.90 1.69 7.87
CA TYR A 55 -13.50 1.99 8.19
C TYR A 55 -12.68 2.33 6.93
N PHE A 56 -12.99 1.69 5.80
CA PHE A 56 -12.46 2.09 4.50
C PHE A 56 -12.89 3.51 4.10
N ASP A 57 -14.15 3.89 4.33
CA ASP A 57 -14.62 5.26 4.08
C ASP A 57 -13.87 6.28 4.95
N ARG A 58 -13.63 5.96 6.24
CA ARG A 58 -12.79 6.77 7.13
C ARG A 58 -11.39 6.97 6.55
N MET A 59 -10.76 5.91 6.06
CA MET A 59 -9.42 5.97 5.45
C MET A 59 -9.39 6.91 4.25
N MET A 60 -10.40 6.86 3.39
CA MET A 60 -10.51 7.77 2.23
C MET A 60 -10.66 9.23 2.69
N GLU A 61 -11.58 9.51 3.63
CA GLU A 61 -11.77 10.87 4.16
C GLU A 61 -10.50 11.42 4.86
N GLU A 62 -9.75 10.57 5.58
CA GLU A 62 -8.48 10.99 6.20
C GLU A 62 -7.42 11.38 5.16
N ALA A 63 -7.37 10.69 4.01
CA ALA A 63 -6.45 11.05 2.92
C ALA A 63 -6.80 12.41 2.31
N GLU A 64 -8.09 12.69 2.13
CA GLU A 64 -8.56 13.98 1.63
C GLU A 64 -8.34 15.11 2.63
N MET A 65 -8.54 14.85 3.93
CA MET A 65 -8.20 15.82 4.97
C MET A 65 -6.72 16.19 4.94
N GLU A 66 -5.83 15.23 4.69
CA GLU A 66 -4.40 15.53 4.58
C GLU A 66 -4.12 16.44 3.37
N VAL A 67 -4.77 16.21 2.23
CA VAL A 67 -4.72 17.11 1.07
C VAL A 67 -5.22 18.51 1.45
N ALA A 68 -6.40 18.62 2.10
CA ALA A 68 -6.98 19.88 2.51
C ALA A 68 -6.09 20.66 3.50
N LYS A 69 -5.42 19.97 4.43
CA LYS A 69 -4.42 20.57 5.33
C LYS A 69 -3.23 21.12 4.57
N MET A 70 -2.74 20.40 3.56
CA MET A 70 -1.64 20.88 2.71
C MET A 70 -2.05 22.11 1.90
N GLN A 71 -3.27 22.14 1.36
CA GLN A 71 -3.83 23.29 0.66
C GLN A 71 -3.94 24.52 1.58
N SER A 72 -4.44 24.32 2.79
CA SER A 72 -4.53 25.37 3.81
C SER A 72 -3.15 25.92 4.22
N SER A 73 -2.10 25.12 4.03
CA SER A 73 -0.70 25.51 4.23
C SER A 73 -0.04 26.15 2.99
N GLY A 74 -0.82 26.48 1.96
CA GLY A 74 -0.37 27.14 0.74
C GLY A 74 0.23 26.23 -0.33
N LYS A 75 0.08 24.90 -0.21
CA LYS A 75 0.59 23.95 -1.21
C LYS A 75 -0.43 23.70 -2.31
N ASN A 76 0.01 23.69 -3.57
CA ASN A 76 -0.84 23.38 -4.71
C ASN A 76 -0.95 21.85 -4.91
N VAL A 77 -1.62 21.17 -3.98
CA VAL A 77 -1.86 19.72 -4.03
C VAL A 77 -3.36 19.49 -3.99
N THR A 78 -3.89 18.71 -4.92
CA THR A 78 -5.33 18.40 -5.02
C THR A 78 -5.63 16.91 -4.88
N GLN A 79 -4.60 16.08 -4.90
CA GLN A 79 -4.73 14.62 -5.01
C GLN A 79 -3.78 13.91 -4.04
N TRP A 80 -4.08 12.65 -3.76
CA TRP A 80 -3.23 11.71 -3.02
C TRP A 80 -2.76 10.56 -3.92
N THR A 81 -1.72 9.87 -3.48
CA THR A 81 -1.17 8.68 -4.16
C THR A 81 -1.37 7.46 -3.25
N TRP A 82 -1.90 6.36 -3.78
CA TRP A 82 -2.22 5.18 -2.97
C TRP A 82 -1.41 3.97 -3.38
N LEU A 83 -0.67 3.43 -2.41
CA LEU A 83 0.11 2.22 -2.52
C LEU A 83 -0.54 1.14 -1.66
N VAL A 84 -0.88 0.02 -2.27
CA VAL A 84 -1.54 -1.11 -1.60
C VAL A 84 -0.63 -2.32 -1.68
N ASN A 85 -0.12 -2.78 -0.55
CA ASN A 85 0.69 -3.99 -0.50
C ASN A 85 -0.21 -5.20 -0.23
N GLN A 86 -0.37 -6.07 -1.22
CA GLN A 86 -1.20 -7.27 -1.10
C GLN A 86 -0.50 -8.46 -0.45
N GLU A 87 0.82 -8.37 -0.17
CA GLU A 87 1.66 -9.43 0.43
C GLU A 87 1.43 -10.83 -0.18
N ARG A 88 1.02 -10.89 -1.46
CA ARG A 88 0.62 -12.13 -2.17
C ARG A 88 -0.56 -12.89 -1.55
N THR A 89 -1.30 -12.33 -0.58
CA THR A 89 -2.40 -12.99 0.14
C THR A 89 -3.80 -12.56 -0.27
N ALA A 90 -3.96 -11.81 -1.38
CA ALA A 90 -5.30 -11.43 -1.83
C ALA A 90 -6.14 -12.66 -2.25
N HIS A 91 -7.36 -12.75 -1.71
CA HIS A 91 -8.33 -13.80 -2.02
C HIS A 91 -9.55 -13.19 -2.70
N VAL A 92 -9.98 -13.79 -3.81
CA VAL A 92 -11.21 -13.40 -4.51
C VAL A 92 -12.26 -14.48 -4.27
N ASN A 93 -13.22 -14.19 -3.40
CA ASN A 93 -14.40 -15.01 -3.16
C ASN A 93 -15.64 -14.11 -3.05
N LEU A 94 -16.82 -14.68 -2.85
CA LEU A 94 -18.07 -13.91 -2.85
C LEU A 94 -18.11 -12.83 -1.75
N PRO A 95 -17.72 -13.11 -0.48
CA PRO A 95 -17.59 -12.06 0.52
C PRO A 95 -16.60 -10.95 0.16
N SER A 96 -15.41 -11.29 -0.33
CA SER A 96 -14.40 -10.30 -0.71
C SER A 96 -14.77 -9.53 -1.98
N ALA A 97 -15.54 -10.13 -2.88
CA ALA A 97 -16.08 -9.47 -4.07
C ALA A 97 -16.96 -8.27 -3.72
N ARG A 98 -17.77 -8.37 -2.64
CA ARG A 98 -18.55 -7.23 -2.13
C ARG A 98 -17.64 -6.09 -1.67
N PHE A 99 -16.54 -6.42 -0.99
CA PHE A 99 -15.54 -5.42 -0.58
C PHE A 99 -14.93 -4.73 -1.80
N TYR A 100 -14.40 -5.48 -2.77
CA TYR A 100 -13.81 -4.89 -3.98
C TYR A 100 -14.80 -4.06 -4.80
N TRP A 101 -16.05 -4.52 -4.90
CA TRP A 101 -17.10 -3.78 -5.57
C TRP A 101 -17.41 -2.47 -4.84
N TYR A 102 -17.54 -2.52 -3.51
CA TYR A 102 -17.79 -1.34 -2.69
C TYR A 102 -16.66 -0.32 -2.81
N THR A 103 -15.40 -0.75 -2.64
CA THR A 103 -14.24 0.16 -2.72
C THR A 103 -14.14 0.82 -4.09
N ALA A 104 -14.37 0.06 -5.19
CA ALA A 104 -14.42 0.63 -6.52
C ALA A 104 -15.53 1.68 -6.67
N ASN A 105 -16.75 1.41 -6.17
CA ASN A 105 -17.85 2.38 -6.25
C ASN A 105 -17.60 3.62 -5.40
N VAL A 106 -17.05 3.48 -4.20
CA VAL A 106 -16.75 4.62 -3.32
C VAL A 106 -15.72 5.54 -3.94
N LEU A 107 -14.65 5.00 -4.52
CA LEU A 107 -13.64 5.79 -5.21
C LEU A 107 -14.24 6.59 -6.39
N GLU A 108 -15.12 5.97 -7.17
CA GLU A 108 -15.70 6.62 -8.34
C GLU A 108 -16.82 7.61 -8.00
N GLN A 109 -17.71 7.25 -7.08
CA GLN A 109 -18.92 8.04 -6.80
C GLN A 109 -18.70 9.09 -5.71
N ASN A 110 -17.93 8.76 -4.68
CA ASN A 110 -17.77 9.64 -3.52
C ASN A 110 -16.46 10.44 -3.56
N HIS A 111 -15.41 9.91 -4.19
CA HIS A 111 -14.08 10.52 -4.22
C HIS A 111 -13.51 10.70 -5.65
N PRO A 112 -14.30 11.26 -6.60
CA PRO A 112 -13.92 11.29 -8.00
C PRO A 112 -12.64 12.11 -8.20
N ALA A 113 -11.68 11.53 -8.92
CA ALA A 113 -10.41 12.15 -9.28
C ALA A 113 -9.51 12.62 -8.11
N MET A 114 -9.73 12.11 -6.90
CA MET A 114 -8.89 12.44 -5.73
C MET A 114 -7.60 11.61 -5.67
N ALA A 115 -7.59 10.42 -6.28
CA ALA A 115 -6.41 9.60 -6.46
C ALA A 115 -5.65 9.98 -7.74
N SER A 116 -4.37 10.33 -7.61
CA SER A 116 -3.47 10.52 -8.77
C SER A 116 -3.05 9.18 -9.38
N LYS A 117 -2.61 8.25 -8.52
CA LYS A 117 -2.18 6.91 -8.90
C LYS A 117 -2.55 5.90 -7.83
N LEU A 118 -2.93 4.70 -8.27
CA LEU A 118 -3.21 3.54 -7.41
C LEU A 118 -2.29 2.38 -7.82
N PHE A 119 -1.40 1.97 -6.92
CA PHE A 119 -0.49 0.85 -7.14
C PHE A 119 -0.88 -0.35 -6.27
N LEU A 120 -1.16 -1.48 -6.90
CA LEU A 120 -1.22 -2.77 -6.22
C LEU A 120 0.13 -3.47 -6.31
N LEU A 121 0.81 -3.61 -5.16
CA LEU A 121 2.12 -4.22 -5.01
C LEU A 121 1.99 -5.67 -4.54
N ASN A 122 2.93 -6.51 -4.93
CA ASN A 122 2.95 -7.94 -4.59
C ASN A 122 1.64 -8.66 -4.94
N SER A 123 1.04 -8.28 -6.08
CA SER A 123 -0.27 -8.79 -6.48
C SER A 123 -0.18 -10.27 -6.89
N PRO A 124 -1.03 -11.16 -6.35
CA PRO A 124 -0.99 -12.56 -6.72
C PRO A 124 -1.49 -12.76 -8.16
N PRO A 125 -0.97 -13.77 -8.91
CA PRO A 125 -1.30 -13.96 -10.32
C PRO A 125 -2.80 -14.08 -10.63
N VAL A 126 -3.59 -14.61 -9.69
CA VAL A 126 -5.05 -14.71 -9.82
C VAL A 126 -5.72 -13.34 -10.02
N PHE A 127 -5.20 -12.29 -9.37
CA PHE A 127 -5.75 -10.94 -9.48
C PHE A 127 -5.50 -10.33 -10.87
N ASN A 128 -4.39 -10.71 -11.52
CA ASN A 128 -4.11 -10.29 -12.90
C ASN A 128 -5.19 -10.78 -13.88
N VAL A 129 -5.69 -12.01 -13.69
CA VAL A 129 -6.74 -12.58 -14.54
C VAL A 129 -8.04 -11.81 -14.34
N VAL A 130 -8.44 -11.59 -13.08
CA VAL A 130 -9.65 -10.82 -12.75
C VAL A 130 -9.58 -9.41 -13.32
N MET A 131 -8.47 -8.70 -13.13
CA MET A 131 -8.33 -7.33 -13.61
C MET A 131 -8.34 -7.23 -15.14
N LYS A 132 -7.83 -8.24 -15.86
CA LYS A 132 -7.93 -8.27 -17.33
C LYS A 132 -9.39 -8.35 -17.80
N SER A 133 -10.24 -9.07 -17.08
CA SER A 133 -11.67 -9.17 -17.38
C SER A 133 -12.46 -7.92 -16.98
N VAL A 134 -12.06 -7.23 -15.91
CA VAL A 134 -12.77 -6.06 -15.37
C VAL A 134 -12.33 -4.74 -16.03
N ARG A 135 -11.09 -4.61 -16.50
CA ARG A 135 -10.59 -3.38 -17.14
C ARG A 135 -11.48 -2.81 -18.26
N PRO A 136 -12.04 -3.61 -19.19
CA PRO A 136 -12.88 -3.07 -20.28
C PRO A 136 -14.17 -2.39 -19.82
N ILE A 137 -14.67 -2.73 -18.62
CA ILE A 137 -15.89 -2.18 -18.05
C ILE A 137 -15.62 -1.09 -17.01
N MET A 138 -14.35 -0.84 -16.67
CA MET A 138 -13.96 0.26 -15.79
C MET A 138 -14.01 1.60 -16.53
N PRO A 139 -14.38 2.69 -15.86
CA PRO A 139 -14.24 4.04 -16.41
C PRO A 139 -12.79 4.31 -16.84
N SER A 140 -12.63 5.13 -17.89
CA SER A 140 -11.30 5.43 -18.47
C SER A 140 -10.35 6.02 -17.43
N PHE A 141 -10.83 6.98 -16.63
CA PHE A 141 -10.05 7.61 -15.57
C PHE A 141 -9.49 6.58 -14.57
N SER A 142 -10.33 5.69 -14.05
CA SER A 142 -9.92 4.64 -13.09
C SER A 142 -8.88 3.70 -13.70
N ASN A 143 -9.07 3.34 -14.97
CA ASN A 143 -8.15 2.48 -15.70
C ASN A 143 -6.78 3.16 -15.89
N ASP A 144 -6.79 4.47 -16.13
CA ASP A 144 -5.58 5.29 -16.35
C ASP A 144 -4.75 5.47 -15.08
N ILE A 145 -5.35 5.55 -13.90
CA ILE A 145 -4.62 5.69 -12.62
C ILE A 145 -4.18 4.34 -12.02
N PHE A 146 -4.81 3.23 -12.44
CA PHE A 146 -4.60 1.91 -11.86
C PHE A 146 -3.36 1.19 -12.41
N ARG A 147 -2.44 0.84 -11.52
CA ARG A 147 -1.22 0.09 -11.80
C ARG A 147 -1.11 -1.11 -10.87
N MET A 148 -0.68 -2.24 -11.41
CA MET A 148 -0.66 -3.50 -10.68
C MET A 148 0.58 -4.27 -11.08
N TYR A 149 1.30 -4.75 -10.08
CA TYR A 149 2.57 -5.43 -10.24
C TYR A 149 2.67 -6.62 -9.30
N GLY A 150 3.20 -7.72 -9.82
CA GLY A 150 3.41 -8.96 -9.06
C GLY A 150 4.84 -9.12 -8.57
N ASP A 151 5.83 -8.62 -9.33
CA ASP A 151 7.24 -8.78 -9.02
C ASP A 151 7.81 -7.59 -8.25
N GLU A 152 8.64 -7.87 -7.25
CA GLU A 152 9.23 -6.84 -6.38
C GLU A 152 10.17 -5.91 -7.12
N SER A 153 11.01 -6.45 -8.00
CA SER A 153 11.98 -5.62 -8.73
C SER A 153 11.27 -4.63 -9.66
N GLU A 154 10.19 -5.07 -10.30
CA GLU A 154 9.39 -4.24 -11.19
C GLU A 154 8.67 -3.12 -10.43
N TRP A 155 7.91 -3.46 -9.39
CA TRP A 155 7.11 -2.46 -8.69
C TRP A 155 7.98 -1.48 -7.90
N LYS A 156 9.12 -1.96 -7.35
CA LYS A 156 10.03 -1.11 -6.59
C LYS A 156 10.62 0.00 -7.46
N ASN A 157 11.03 -0.32 -8.67
CA ASN A 157 11.53 0.68 -9.62
C ASN A 157 10.45 1.73 -9.91
N GLN A 158 9.22 1.29 -10.22
CA GLN A 158 8.10 2.20 -10.53
C GLN A 158 7.69 3.09 -9.33
N VAL A 159 7.71 2.53 -8.12
CA VAL A 159 7.42 3.27 -6.89
C VAL A 159 8.53 4.28 -6.59
N LEU A 160 9.80 3.93 -6.78
CA LEU A 160 10.94 4.83 -6.55
C LEU A 160 11.07 5.93 -7.63
N ASP A 161 10.54 5.69 -8.82
CA ASP A 161 10.39 6.73 -9.84
C ASP A 161 9.38 7.80 -9.38
N LEU A 162 8.33 7.40 -8.68
CA LEU A 162 7.27 8.28 -8.17
C LEU A 162 7.61 8.95 -6.84
N VAL A 163 8.29 8.23 -5.93
CA VAL A 163 8.45 8.60 -4.53
C VAL A 163 9.90 8.41 -4.10
N ASP A 164 10.45 9.36 -3.35
CA ASP A 164 11.80 9.21 -2.80
C ASP A 164 11.84 8.09 -1.73
N ALA A 165 12.90 7.26 -1.77
CA ALA A 165 13.09 6.17 -0.83
C ALA A 165 13.06 6.62 0.64
N SER A 166 13.43 7.87 0.94
CA SER A 166 13.40 8.44 2.29
C SER A 166 11.98 8.66 2.84
N GLN A 167 10.96 8.72 1.96
CA GLN A 167 9.56 8.92 2.31
C GLN A 167 8.81 7.61 2.55
N LEU A 168 9.37 6.49 2.09
CA LEU A 168 8.73 5.17 2.12
C LEU A 168 9.34 4.24 3.17
N PRO A 169 8.53 3.43 3.86
CA PRO A 169 9.05 2.36 4.72
C PRO A 169 9.63 1.20 3.88
N PRO A 170 10.43 0.30 4.50
CA PRO A 170 11.07 -0.82 3.81
C PRO A 170 10.10 -1.76 3.10
N SER A 171 8.89 -1.95 3.64
CA SER A 171 7.85 -2.77 3.01
C SER A 171 7.35 -2.26 1.66
N TYR A 172 7.66 -0.99 1.34
CA TYR A 172 7.35 -0.34 0.06
C TYR A 172 8.64 0.03 -0.69
N GLY A 173 9.77 -0.63 -0.37
CA GLY A 173 11.05 -0.46 -1.06
C GLY A 173 11.87 0.76 -0.63
N GLY A 174 11.43 1.50 0.40
CA GLY A 174 12.14 2.67 0.92
C GLY A 174 13.08 2.37 2.09
N VAL A 175 13.54 3.44 2.74
CA VAL A 175 14.49 3.39 3.88
C VAL A 175 14.00 4.15 5.11
N LYS A 176 12.78 4.71 5.07
CA LYS A 176 12.21 5.46 6.18
C LYS A 176 12.05 4.57 7.41
N GLY A 177 12.57 5.01 8.54
CA GLY A 177 12.51 4.24 9.79
C GLY A 177 13.59 3.16 9.93
N LEU A 178 14.45 2.95 8.93
CA LEU A 178 15.69 2.21 9.12
C LEU A 178 16.64 3.08 9.95
N SER A 179 16.86 2.71 11.21
CA SER A 179 17.97 3.24 12.00
C SER A 179 19.26 3.06 11.21
N LYS A 180 20.14 4.08 11.21
CA LYS A 180 21.47 4.04 10.56
C LYS A 180 22.32 2.82 10.98
N ASN A 181 21.98 2.15 12.09
CA ASN A 181 22.63 0.92 12.54
C ASN A 181 22.22 -0.33 11.74
N ASN A 182 21.03 -0.37 11.12
CA ASN A 182 20.61 -1.50 10.28
C ASN A 182 21.07 -1.36 8.81
N ALA A 183 21.38 -0.15 8.36
CA ALA A 183 21.95 0.07 7.03
C ALA A 183 23.37 -0.53 6.88
N LYS A 184 24.12 -0.67 7.98
CA LYS A 184 25.40 -1.41 8.00
C LYS A 184 25.23 -2.93 8.07
N ASN A 185 24.14 -3.43 8.67
CA ASN A 185 23.94 -4.87 8.85
C ASN A 185 23.40 -5.59 7.60
N ASN A 186 22.78 -4.87 6.66
CA ASN A 186 22.35 -5.44 5.37
C ASN A 186 23.38 -5.27 4.24
N LEU A 187 24.60 -4.80 4.54
CA LEU A 187 25.76 -4.92 3.64
C LEU A 187 26.54 -6.23 3.86
N LEU A 188 26.05 -7.12 4.73
CA LEU A 188 26.67 -8.41 5.01
C LEU A 188 25.97 -9.54 4.24
N VAL A 189 26.15 -9.55 2.92
CA VAL A 189 26.15 -10.82 2.17
C VAL A 189 27.51 -10.92 1.50
N GLY A 190 28.46 -11.52 2.22
CA GLY A 190 29.77 -11.89 1.70
C GLY A 190 30.94 -10.97 2.06
N THR A 191 31.09 -10.54 3.31
CA THR A 191 32.42 -10.06 3.75
C THR A 191 33.32 -11.26 4.00
N PHE A 192 34.22 -11.53 3.06
CA PHE A 192 35.35 -12.44 3.27
C PHE A 192 36.14 -11.99 4.52
N GLN A 193 36.28 -12.86 5.51
CA GLN A 193 37.25 -12.65 6.59
C GLN A 193 38.52 -13.40 6.23
N LYS A 194 39.64 -12.68 6.23
CA LYS A 194 40.99 -13.22 6.11
C LYS A 194 41.48 -13.49 7.52
N GLU A 195 41.92 -14.70 7.81
CA GLU A 195 42.59 -15.00 9.08
C GLU A 195 44.01 -14.38 9.06
N ASP A 196 44.59 -14.14 10.23
CA ASP A 196 45.90 -13.48 10.38
C ASP A 196 47.05 -14.28 9.71
N ASP A 197 46.82 -15.55 9.37
CA ASP A 197 47.74 -16.42 8.62
C ASP A 197 47.64 -16.29 7.09
N GLY A 198 46.66 -15.52 6.61
CA GLY A 198 46.43 -15.26 5.20
C GLY A 198 45.53 -16.23 4.46
N SER A 199 44.91 -17.19 5.15
CA SER A 199 43.97 -18.14 4.57
C SER A 199 42.52 -17.60 4.53
N TRP A 200 41.69 -18.17 3.63
CA TRP A 200 40.28 -17.81 3.44
C TRP A 200 39.39 -19.05 3.67
N TRP A 201 38.29 -18.90 4.43
CA TRP A 201 37.37 -20.01 4.73
C TRP A 201 35.89 -19.66 4.46
N TRP A 202 35.09 -20.66 4.08
CA TRP A 202 33.64 -20.54 3.82
C TRP A 202 32.83 -21.03 5.02
N ALA A 203 31.91 -20.21 5.54
CA ALA A 203 30.91 -20.66 6.51
C ALA A 203 30.02 -21.76 5.90
N LYS A 204 30.08 -22.98 6.46
CA LYS A 204 29.11 -24.06 6.19
C LYS A 204 27.73 -23.63 6.67
N ILE A 205 26.87 -23.18 5.75
CA ILE A 205 25.44 -22.96 5.99
C ILE A 205 24.65 -24.00 5.19
N PHE A 206 24.93 -25.29 5.37
CA PHE A 206 23.99 -26.40 5.09
C PHE A 206 24.47 -27.58 5.92
N GLY A 207 23.81 -27.80 7.06
CA GLY A 207 23.77 -29.10 7.73
C GLY A 207 22.65 -29.92 7.12
#